data_AF-A0A3D5E4M7-F1
#
_entry.id   AF-A0A3D5E4M7-F1
#
_cell.length_a   1.000
_cell.length_b   1.000
_cell.length_c   1.000
_cell.angle_alpha   90.00
_cell.angle_beta   90.00
_cell.angle_gamma   90.00
#
_symmetry.space_group_name_H-M   'P 1'
#
loop_
_entity.id
_entity.type
_entity.pdbx_description
1 polymer ?
#
loop_
_entity_poly.entity_id
_entity_poly.type
_entity_poly.pdbx_seq_one_letter_code
_entity_poly.pdbx_strand_id
1 'polypeptide(L)'
;MVKLLIKDVGEFFVEKETKLVLAIQDNNGDINHACGGNARCTTCKVKFIDGEPQKYTQAEYDKLLQEDAIGEYRLSCQCTVDHDMSVIVLDNHSTSNRPDPGSRPHDNITPPPTWISNKK
;
A
#
# COMPACT_ATOMS: atom_id res chain seq x y z
N MET A 1 -8.41 17.12 1.27
CA MET A 1 -7.72 16.37 0.21
C MET A 1 -6.22 16.56 0.36
N VAL A 2 -5.43 15.56 -0.01
CA VAL A 2 -3.97 15.54 -0.03
C VAL A 2 -3.51 14.98 -1.37
N LYS A 3 -2.28 15.28 -1.76
CA LYS A 3 -1.74 14.92 -3.07
C LYS A 3 -1.14 13.51 -3.05
N LEU A 4 -1.57 12.66 -3.97
CA LEU A 4 -0.98 11.35 -4.24
C LEU A 4 -0.41 11.33 -5.66
N LEU A 5 0.91 11.19 -5.79
CA LEU A 5 1.57 10.94 -7.06
C LEU A 5 1.81 9.44 -7.22
N ILE A 6 1.23 8.85 -8.26
CA ILE A 6 1.48 7.45 -8.64
C ILE A 6 2.40 7.48 -9.86
N LYS A 7 3.63 6.98 -9.71
CA LYS A 7 4.63 6.99 -10.79
C LYS A 7 4.08 6.31 -12.04
N ASP A 8 4.33 6.92 -13.20
CA ASP A 8 3.89 6.48 -14.53
C ASP A 8 2.35 6.48 -14.75
N VAL A 9 1.56 6.96 -13.78
CA VAL A 9 0.09 7.06 -13.87
C VAL A 9 -0.38 8.52 -13.82
N GLY A 10 0.01 9.27 -12.78
CA GLY A 10 -0.38 10.67 -12.63
C GLY A 10 -0.42 11.19 -11.20
N GLU A 11 -0.87 12.43 -11.06
CA GLU A 11 -1.08 13.12 -9.79
C GLU A 11 -2.59 13.24 -9.50
N PHE A 12 -2.98 12.91 -8.27
CA PHE A 12 -4.38 12.84 -7.84
C PHE A 12 -4.57 13.51 -6.49
N PHE A 13 -5.79 14.01 -6.25
CA PHE A 13 -6.20 14.53 -4.95
C PHE A 13 -7.10 13.50 -4.27
N VAL A 14 -6.65 13.00 -3.12
CA VAL A 14 -7.32 11.93 -2.39
C VAL A 14 -7.80 12.47 -1.04
N GLU A 15 -8.89 11.92 -0.51
CA GLU A 15 -9.33 12.22 0.84
C GLU A 15 -8.29 11.77 1.87
N LYS A 16 -8.23 12.47 3.00
CA LYS A 16 -7.34 12.06 4.08
C LYS A 16 -7.84 10.76 4.69
N GLU A 17 -6.92 9.96 5.20
CA GLU A 17 -7.18 8.67 5.83
C GLU A 17 -7.70 7.58 4.86
N THR A 18 -7.80 7.87 3.56
CA THR A 18 -8.08 6.85 2.55
C THR A 18 -6.96 5.81 2.55
N LYS A 19 -7.34 4.53 2.53
CA LYS A 19 -6.38 3.42 2.44
C LYS A 19 -5.62 3.48 1.13
N LEU A 20 -4.29 3.42 1.19
CA LEU A 20 -3.42 3.70 0.04
C LEU A 20 -3.66 2.72 -1.12
N VAL A 21 -3.89 1.44 -0.86
CA VAL A 21 -4.21 0.47 -1.94
C VAL A 21 -5.48 0.84 -2.72
N LEU A 22 -6.50 1.38 -2.04
CA LEU A 22 -7.75 1.81 -2.67
C LEU A 22 -7.53 3.13 -3.42
N ALA A 23 -6.80 4.07 -2.81
CA ALA A 23 -6.43 5.31 -3.48
C ALA A 23 -5.65 5.06 -4.79
N ILE A 24 -4.76 4.07 -4.81
CA ILE A 24 -4.06 3.66 -6.04
C ILE A 24 -5.03 3.04 -7.04
N GLN A 25 -5.82 2.04 -6.61
CA GLN A 25 -6.76 1.33 -7.48
C GLN A 25 -7.82 2.26 -8.11
N ASP A 26 -8.43 3.15 -7.31
CA ASP A 26 -9.49 4.05 -7.74
C ASP A 26 -8.98 5.15 -8.70
N ASN A 27 -7.67 5.41 -8.71
CA ASN A 27 -7.02 6.36 -9.62
C ASN A 27 -6.26 5.66 -10.76
N ASN A 28 -6.76 4.50 -11.21
CA ASN A 28 -6.22 3.71 -12.32
C ASN A 28 -4.78 3.20 -12.12
N GLY A 29 -4.31 3.14 -10.87
CA GLY A 29 -3.05 2.53 -10.53
C GLY A 29 -3.12 1.01 -10.67
N ASP A 30 -2.17 0.45 -11.41
CA ASP A 30 -2.10 -0.98 -11.70
C ASP A 30 -1.51 -1.74 -10.51
N ILE A 31 -2.33 -2.11 -9.51
CA ILE A 31 -1.85 -2.72 -8.27
C ILE A 31 -2.56 -4.04 -7.93
N ASN A 32 -1.76 -5.03 -7.53
CA ASN A 32 -2.27 -6.28 -6.99
C ASN A 32 -2.66 -6.18 -5.51
N HIS A 33 -3.65 -6.95 -5.10
CA HIS A 33 -4.13 -7.09 -3.73
C HIS A 33 -4.71 -8.49 -3.47
N ALA A 34 -3.95 -9.52 -3.85
CA ALA A 34 -4.40 -10.91 -3.94
C ALA A 34 -5.04 -11.50 -2.66
N CYS A 35 -4.71 -10.96 -1.48
CA CYS A 35 -5.31 -11.39 -0.21
C CYS A 35 -6.51 -10.56 0.27
N GLY A 36 -7.03 -9.66 -0.58
CA GLY A 36 -8.06 -8.70 -0.21
C GLY A 36 -7.58 -7.60 0.74
N GLY A 37 -6.29 -7.29 0.72
CA GLY A 37 -5.70 -6.23 1.55
C GLY A 37 -5.69 -6.52 3.06
N ASN A 38 -5.44 -7.78 3.43
CA ASN A 38 -5.47 -8.30 4.81
C ASN A 38 -4.07 -8.59 5.41
N ALA A 39 -3.00 -8.03 4.84
CA ALA A 39 -1.60 -8.31 5.22
C ALA A 39 -1.18 -9.79 5.19
N ARG A 40 -1.85 -10.63 4.36
CA ARG A 40 -1.52 -12.07 4.21
C ARG A 40 -0.66 -12.38 2.99
N CYS A 41 -0.37 -11.39 2.16
CA CYS A 41 0.49 -11.50 0.98
C CYS A 41 1.34 -10.22 0.84
N THR A 42 2.23 -10.18 -0.15
CA THR A 42 3.09 -9.02 -0.45
C THR A 42 2.81 -8.40 -1.82
N THR A 43 1.69 -8.71 -2.45
CA THR A 43 1.39 -8.27 -3.82
C THR A 43 1.01 -6.79 -3.93
N CYS A 44 0.52 -6.18 -2.84
CA CYS A 44 0.23 -4.74 -2.78
C CYS A 44 1.46 -3.87 -2.51
N LYS A 45 2.65 -4.39 -2.81
CA LYS A 45 3.93 -3.76 -2.47
C LYS A 45 4.17 -2.49 -3.29
N VAL A 46 4.56 -1.44 -2.58
CA VAL A 46 4.88 -0.13 -3.14
C VAL A 46 6.19 0.38 -2.55
N LYS A 47 6.89 1.22 -3.32
CA LYS A 47 8.03 1.99 -2.82
C LYS A 47 7.62 3.45 -2.71
N PHE A 48 7.89 4.08 -1.57
CA PHE A 48 7.73 5.52 -1.42
C PHE A 48 8.91 6.25 -2.06
N ILE A 49 8.62 7.24 -2.90
CA ILE A 49 9.58 8.22 -3.37
C ILE A 49 9.68 9.36 -2.35
N ASP A 50 8.52 9.77 -1.81
CA ASP A 50 8.40 10.79 -0.77
C ASP A 50 7.10 10.57 0.03
N GLY A 51 7.04 11.12 1.25
CA GLY A 51 5.86 11.00 2.12
C GLY A 51 5.64 9.58 2.68
N GLU A 52 6.72 8.86 3.02
CA GLU A 52 6.58 7.54 3.64
C GLU A 52 6.05 7.65 5.08
N PRO A 53 5.00 6.89 5.44
CA PRO A 53 4.52 6.82 6.82
C PRO A 53 5.60 6.31 7.78
N GLN A 54 5.80 7.04 8.88
CA GLN A 54 6.84 6.75 9.88
C GLN A 54 6.58 5.49 10.72
N LYS A 55 5.34 5.01 10.72
CA LYS A 55 4.90 3.85 11.51
C LYS A 55 4.52 2.71 10.60
N TYR A 56 4.68 1.51 11.12
CA TYR A 56 4.15 0.27 10.53
C TYR A 56 2.92 -0.14 11.33
N THR A 57 2.00 -0.86 10.69
CA THR A 57 1.09 -1.72 11.46
C THR A 57 1.85 -2.97 11.87
N GLN A 58 1.49 -3.58 13.01
CA GLN A 58 2.09 -4.85 13.44
C GLN A 58 1.95 -5.93 12.35
N ALA A 59 0.78 -6.00 11.71
CA ALA A 59 0.51 -6.97 10.65
C ALA A 59 1.39 -6.73 9.40
N GLU A 60 1.62 -5.48 9.02
CA GLU A 60 2.59 -5.15 7.97
C GLU A 60 4.00 -5.59 8.35
N TYR A 61 4.45 -5.20 9.54
CA TYR A 61 5.80 -5.48 10.03
C TYR A 61 6.07 -6.98 10.11
N ASP A 62 5.17 -7.76 10.69
CA ASP A 62 5.30 -9.21 10.80
C ASP A 62 5.40 -9.85 9.42
N LYS A 63 4.59 -9.39 8.45
CA LYS A 63 4.62 -9.93 7.09
C LYS A 63 5.89 -9.56 6.34
N LEU A 64 6.40 -8.34 6.50
CA LEU A 64 7.67 -7.92 5.91
C LEU A 64 8.87 -8.64 6.55
N LEU A 65 8.83 -8.86 7.86
CA LEU A 65 9.85 -9.62 8.59
C LEU A 65 9.97 -11.06 8.09
N GLN A 66 8.82 -11.71 7.86
CA GLN A 66 8.77 -13.08 7.33
C GLN A 66 9.39 -13.22 5.93
N GLU A 67 9.37 -12.14 5.15
CA GLU A 67 9.85 -12.12 3.75
C GLU A 67 11.22 -11.46 3.63
N ASP A 68 11.87 -11.11 4.75
CA ASP A 68 13.14 -10.37 4.80
C ASP A 68 13.11 -9.07 3.97
N ALA A 69 11.97 -8.37 4.01
CA ALA A 69 11.66 -7.24 3.13
C ALA A 69 11.45 -5.90 3.88
N ILE A 70 11.82 -5.83 5.16
CA ILE A 70 11.73 -4.60 5.95
C ILE A 70 12.65 -3.54 5.34
N GLY A 71 12.10 -2.38 5.01
CA GLY A 71 12.84 -1.26 4.41
C GLY A 71 12.99 -1.34 2.89
N GLU A 72 12.71 -2.49 2.27
CA GLU A 72 12.76 -2.66 0.81
C GLU A 72 11.51 -2.08 0.13
N TYR A 73 10.34 -2.35 0.72
CA TYR A 73 9.05 -1.84 0.28
C TYR A 73 8.03 -1.83 1.42
N ARG A 74 6.88 -1.21 1.16
CA ARG A 74 5.74 -1.12 2.07
C ARG A 74 4.53 -1.83 1.51
N LEU A 75 3.63 -2.27 2.38
CA LEU A 75 2.36 -2.87 1.95
C LEU A 75 1.30 -1.78 1.88
N SER A 76 0.95 -1.32 0.68
CA SER A 76 -0.04 -0.23 0.50
C SER A 76 -1.40 -0.53 1.15
N CYS A 77 -1.77 -1.80 1.32
CA CYS A 77 -3.00 -2.18 2.03
C CYS A 77 -2.96 -1.94 3.55
N GLN A 78 -1.80 -1.60 4.11
CA GLN A 78 -1.58 -1.30 5.53
C GLN A 78 -1.16 0.17 5.76
N CYS A 79 -1.26 1.01 4.72
CA CYS A 79 -0.98 2.44 4.81
C CYS A 79 -2.25 3.26 4.51
N THR A 80 -2.32 4.47 5.06
CA THR A 80 -3.33 5.48 4.74
C THR A 80 -2.67 6.70 4.14
N VAL A 81 -3.41 7.43 3.30
CA VAL A 81 -3.00 8.71 2.73
C VAL A 81 -3.40 9.83 3.69
N ASP A 82 -2.49 10.25 4.58
CA ASP A 82 -2.74 11.30 5.59
C ASP A 82 -1.99 12.62 5.29
N HIS A 83 -0.97 12.57 4.45
CA HIS A 83 -0.21 13.69 3.91
C HIS A 83 0.14 13.47 2.43
N ASP A 84 0.75 14.47 1.81
CA ASP A 84 1.20 14.37 0.43
C ASP A 84 2.26 13.28 0.30
N MET A 85 2.10 12.39 -0.68
CA MET A 85 3.01 11.25 -0.88
C MET A 85 3.16 10.88 -2.35
N SER A 86 4.29 10.27 -2.66
CA SER A 86 4.64 9.81 -4.01
C SER A 86 5.08 8.36 -3.96
N VAL A 87 4.49 7.50 -4.79
CA VAL A 87 4.71 6.04 -4.74
C VAL A 87 4.97 5.42 -6.09
N ILE A 88 5.67 4.30 -6.09
CA ILE A 88 5.88 3.39 -7.22
C ILE A 88 5.20 2.07 -6.88
N VAL A 89 4.32 1.58 -7.75
CA VAL A 89 3.79 0.23 -7.63
C VAL A 89 4.83 -0.76 -8.15
N LEU A 90 5.17 -1.77 -7.33
CA LEU A 90 6.24 -2.73 -7.65
C LEU A 90 5.72 -4.06 -8.20
N ASP A 91 4.43 -4.35 -8.04
CA ASP A 91 3.77 -5.57 -8.53
C ASP A 91 2.51 -5.18 -9.30
N ASN A 92 2.73 -4.82 -10.56
CA ASN A 92 1.70 -4.37 -11.49
C ASN A 92 0.87 -5.56 -11.98
N HIS A 93 -0.45 -5.48 -11.88
CA HIS A 93 -1.34 -6.57 -12.27
C HIS A 93 -1.19 -6.89 -13.76
N SER A 94 -1.09 -5.88 -14.65
CA SER A 94 -0.93 -6.09 -16.10
C SER A 94 0.32 -6.89 -16.50
N THR A 95 1.37 -6.84 -15.69
CA THR A 95 2.63 -7.59 -15.92
C THR A 95 2.73 -8.87 -15.10
N SER A 96 1.80 -9.08 -14.17
CA SER A 96 1.78 -10.26 -13.32
C SER A 96 1.10 -11.43 -14.04
N ASN A 97 1.54 -12.66 -13.76
CA ASN A 97 0.88 -13.88 -14.28
C ASN A 97 -0.40 -14.23 -13.50
N ARG A 98 -1.08 -13.25 -12.90
CA ARG A 98 -2.30 -13.47 -12.10
C ARG A 98 -3.54 -13.34 -12.98
N PRO A 99 -4.58 -14.17 -12.75
CA PRO A 99 -5.83 -14.06 -13.48
C PRO A 99 -6.66 -12.84 -13.04
N ASP A 100 -6.49 -12.41 -11.79
CA ASP A 100 -7.19 -11.28 -11.19
C ASP A 100 -6.31 -10.59 -10.12
N PRO A 101 -6.56 -9.31 -9.81
CA PRO A 101 -5.78 -8.57 -8.83
C PRO A 101 -6.10 -8.97 -7.37
N GLY A 102 -7.20 -9.69 -7.13
CA GLY A 102 -7.73 -10.03 -5.81
C GLY A 102 -9.12 -9.44 -5.55
N SER A 103 -9.71 -9.82 -4.42
CA SER A 103 -10.97 -9.22 -3.95
C SER A 103 -10.77 -7.79 -3.48
N ARG A 104 -11.76 -6.91 -3.71
CA ARG A 104 -11.68 -5.51 -3.28
C ARG A 104 -11.33 -5.41 -1.78
N PRO A 105 -10.26 -4.70 -1.41
CA PRO A 105 -9.93 -4.49 -0.01
C PRO A 105 -11.06 -3.77 0.76
N HIS A 106 -11.16 -4.04 2.06
CA HIS A 106 -12.02 -3.27 2.94
C HIS A 106 -11.50 -1.82 3.05
N ASP A 107 -12.42 -0.86 3.23
CA ASP A 107 -12.09 0.58 3.28
C ASP A 107 -11.12 0.89 4.42
N ASN A 108 -11.39 0.33 5.61
CA ASN A 108 -10.47 0.38 6.74
C ASN A 108 -9.29 -0.60 6.61
N ILE A 109 -8.16 -0.27 7.24
CA ILE A 109 -7.04 -1.21 7.40
C ILE A 109 -7.54 -2.47 8.12
N THR A 110 -7.24 -3.62 7.53
CA THR A 110 -7.62 -4.94 8.06
C THR A 110 -6.36 -5.82 8.11
N PRO A 111 -6.07 -6.53 9.22
CA PRO A 111 -6.76 -6.43 10.52
C PRO A 111 -6.69 -5.01 11.12
N PRO A 112 -7.52 -4.67 12.12
CA PRO A 112 -7.47 -3.37 12.78
C PRO A 112 -6.02 -3.02 13.19
N PRO A 113 -5.53 -1.82 12.86
CA PRO A 113 -4.10 -1.53 12.96
C PRO A 113 -3.66 -1.35 14.41
N THR A 114 -2.69 -2.17 14.83
CA THR A 114 -1.85 -1.87 15.98
C THR A 114 -0.58 -1.20 15.47
N TRP A 115 -0.40 0.09 15.75
CA TRP A 115 0.73 0.86 15.25
C TRP A 115 1.99 0.61 16.08
N ILE A 116 3.09 0.33 15.40
CA ILE A 116 4.41 0.25 16.02
C ILE A 116 5.31 1.36 15.48
N SER A 117 6.03 2.01 16.40
CA SER A 117 7.04 2.98 16.04
C SER A 117 8.30 2.24 15.60
N ASN A 118 8.80 2.55 14.42
CA ASN A 118 10.11 2.05 14.01
C ASN A 118 11.16 2.73 14.90
N LYS A 119 11.71 2.01 15.88
CA LYS A 119 12.96 2.41 16.52
C LYS A 119 14.03 2.09 15.48
N LYS A 120 14.42 3.09 14.69
CA LYS A 120 15.70 3.04 13.97
C LYS A 120 16.82 2.64 14.92
#